data_AF-A0A835NBQ2-F1
#
_entry.id   AF-A0A835NBQ2-F1
#
_cell.length_a   1.000
_cell.length_b   1.000
_cell.length_c   1.000
_cell.angle_alpha   90.00
_cell.angle_beta   90.00
_cell.angle_gamma   90.00
#
_symmetry.space_group_name_H-M   'P 1'
#
loop_
_entity.id
_entity.type
_entity.pdbx_description
1 polymer ?
#
loop_
_entity_poly.entity_id
_entity_poly.type
_entity_poly.pdbx_seq_one_letter_code
_entity_poly.pdbx_strand_id
1 'polypeptide(L)'
;MVGSITFSKKAGDHVKKGDELGYFSFGGSTVICVFEKDAIEIDEDLLANSARSLETLVTVGMKLGVATKKQAKVNMPNFDNWVLEE
;
A
#
# COMPACT_ATOMS: atom_id res chain seq x y z
N MET A 1 -1.96 -2.77 -24.47
CA MET A 1 -1.47 -1.83 -23.43
C MET A 1 -0.50 -2.60 -22.57
N VAL A 2 0.71 -2.08 -22.33
CA VAL A 2 1.73 -2.73 -21.50
C VAL A 2 2.00 -1.80 -20.33
N GLY A 3 1.78 -2.27 -19.10
CA GLY A 3 2.16 -1.50 -17.90
C GLY A 3 3.68 -1.34 -17.86
N SER A 4 4.16 -0.10 -17.78
CA SER A 4 5.56 0.21 -17.49
C SER A 4 5.70 0.72 -16.06
N ILE A 5 6.88 0.58 -15.47
CA ILE A 5 7.18 1.12 -14.15
C ILE A 5 8.11 2.32 -14.34
N THR A 6 7.74 3.45 -13.75
CA THR A 6 8.57 4.65 -13.71
C THR A 6 9.03 4.87 -12.28
N PHE A 7 10.34 4.94 -12.06
CA PHE A 7 10.92 5.23 -10.74
C PHE A 7 11.06 6.75 -10.55
N SER A 8 10.46 7.26 -9.47
CA SER A 8 10.57 8.67 -9.08
C SER A 8 11.86 8.95 -8.30
N LYS A 9 12.53 7.91 -7.80
CA LYS A 9 13.80 7.97 -7.04
C LYS A 9 14.97 7.39 -7.83
N LYS A 10 16.17 7.85 -7.54
CA LYS A 10 17.42 7.41 -8.16
C LYS A 10 18.21 6.50 -7.24
N ALA A 11 19.09 5.69 -7.83
CA ALA A 11 20.04 4.89 -7.07
C ALA A 11 20.92 5.82 -6.21
N GLY A 12 20.98 5.54 -4.90
CA GLY A 12 21.71 6.36 -3.91
C GLY A 12 20.83 7.32 -3.11
N ASP A 13 19.58 7.55 -3.51
CA ASP A 13 18.66 8.39 -2.75
C ASP A 13 18.31 7.74 -1.41
N HIS A 14 18.28 8.55 -0.35
CA HIS A 14 17.77 8.11 0.96
C HIS A 14 16.26 8.29 1.01
N VAL A 15 15.52 7.21 1.23
CA VAL A 15 14.06 7.21 1.33
C VAL A 15 13.61 6.77 2.72
N LYS A 16 12.49 7.33 3.18
CA LYS A 16 11.81 6.93 4.42
C LYS A 16 10.67 5.96 4.09
N LYS A 17 10.24 5.20 5.09
CA LYS A 17 9.06 4.33 4.97
C LYS A 17 7.83 5.19 4.67
N GLY A 18 7.16 4.90 3.56
CA GLY A 18 6.00 5.64 3.07
C GLY A 18 6.31 6.63 1.94
N ASP A 19 7.59 6.88 1.64
CA ASP A 19 7.95 7.71 0.48
C ASP A 19 7.58 7.01 -0.83
N GLU A 20 7.10 7.78 -1.81
CA GLU A 20 6.87 7.27 -3.16
C GLU A 20 8.20 6.87 -3.81
N LEU A 21 8.27 5.62 -4.29
CA LEU A 21 9.42 5.10 -5.02
C LEU A 21 9.24 5.21 -6.55
N GLY A 22 8.00 5.22 -7.01
CA GLY A 22 7.62 5.22 -8.40
C GLY A 22 6.17 4.80 -8.59
N TYR A 23 5.74 4.72 -9.85
CA TYR A 23 4.37 4.39 -10.22
C TYR A 23 4.31 3.48 -11.44
N PHE A 24 3.18 2.77 -11.57
CA PHE A 24 2.84 2.03 -12.78
C PHE A 24 2.15 2.96 -13.78
N SER A 25 2.66 3.03 -15.00
CA SER A 25 2.02 3.78 -16.09
C SER A 25 0.74 3.09 -16.56
N PHE A 26 -0.15 3.87 -17.17
CA PHE A 26 -1.45 3.42 -17.65
C PHE A 26 -1.32 2.19 -18.58
N GLY A 27 -1.88 1.06 -18.15
CA GLY A 27 -1.59 -0.19 -18.84
C GLY A 27 -2.39 -1.44 -18.45
N GLY A 28 -3.38 -1.35 -17.56
CA GLY A 28 -4.06 -2.54 -17.01
C GLY A 28 -3.10 -3.40 -16.18
N SER A 29 -2.34 -2.77 -15.27
CA SER A 29 -1.43 -3.47 -14.37
C SER A 29 -2.19 -4.14 -13.22
N THR A 30 -1.69 -5.28 -12.75
CA THR A 30 -2.18 -5.96 -11.55
C THR A 30 -1.02 -6.17 -10.59
N VAL A 31 -1.21 -5.82 -9.33
CA VAL A 31 -0.23 -6.05 -8.26
C VAL A 31 -0.76 -7.16 -7.37
N ILE A 32 0.09 -8.17 -7.10
CA ILE A 32 -0.21 -9.23 -6.14
C ILE A 32 0.77 -9.10 -4.98
N CYS A 33 0.26 -8.84 -3.79
CA CYS A 33 1.03 -8.79 -2.56
C CYS A 33 0.89 -10.10 -1.80
N VAL A 34 2.00 -10.81 -1.57
CA VAL A 34 2.02 -12.06 -0.82
C VAL A 34 2.74 -11.83 0.50
N PHE A 35 2.11 -12.28 1.59
CA PHE A 35 2.63 -12.14 2.95
C PHE A 35 2.83 -13.51 3.58
N GLU A 36 3.71 -13.58 4.59
CA GLU A 36 3.76 -14.76 5.45
C GLU A 36 2.42 -14.98 6.14
N LYS A 37 2.13 -16.25 6.45
CA LYS A 37 0.94 -16.60 7.22
C LYS A 37 0.87 -15.78 8.51
N ASP A 38 -0.32 -15.28 8.81
CA ASP A 38 -0.65 -14.50 10.01
C ASP A 38 0.20 -13.23 10.18
N ALA A 39 0.76 -12.65 9.10
CA ALA A 39 1.57 -11.42 9.16
C ALA A 39 0.76 -10.12 8.99
N ILE A 40 -0.43 -10.22 8.42
CA ILE A 40 -1.35 -9.09 8.18
C ILE A 40 -2.77 -9.49 8.56
N GLU A 41 -3.46 -8.58 9.23
CA GLU A 41 -4.90 -8.62 9.45
C GLU A 41 -5.54 -7.68 8.42
N ILE A 42 -6.22 -8.24 7.44
CA ILE A 42 -6.88 -7.50 6.35
C ILE A 42 -8.17 -6.88 6.91
N ASP A 43 -8.50 -5.66 6.48
CA ASP A 43 -9.73 -4.99 6.92
C ASP A 43 -11.00 -5.79 6.55
N GLU A 44 -11.97 -5.77 7.46
CA GLU A 44 -13.19 -6.59 7.37
C GLU A 44 -14.05 -6.27 6.14
N ASP A 45 -14.07 -5.01 5.71
CA ASP A 45 -14.82 -4.57 4.52
C ASP A 45 -14.26 -5.19 3.24
N LEU A 46 -12.94 -5.26 3.09
CA LEU A 46 -12.27 -5.91 1.98
C LEU A 46 -12.56 -7.42 1.96
N LEU A 47 -12.56 -8.07 3.12
CA LEU A 47 -12.92 -9.48 3.25
C LEU A 47 -14.39 -9.72 2.88
N ALA A 48 -15.30 -8.89 3.39
CA ALA A 48 -16.73 -9.00 3.12
C ALA A 48 -17.07 -8.77 1.64
N ASN A 49 -16.44 -7.79 1.00
CA ASN A 49 -16.60 -7.53 -0.44
C ASN A 49 -16.02 -8.68 -1.26
N SER A 50 -14.84 -9.19 -0.90
CA SER A 50 -14.21 -10.32 -1.58
C SER A 50 -15.04 -11.60 -1.49
N ALA A 51 -15.64 -11.89 -0.33
CA ALA A 51 -16.54 -13.03 -0.15
C ALA A 51 -17.81 -12.98 -1.02
N ARG A 52 -18.16 -11.77 -1.49
CA ARG A 52 -19.30 -11.51 -2.40
C ARG A 52 -18.87 -11.30 -3.86
N SER A 53 -17.59 -11.50 -4.18
CA SER A 53 -17.01 -11.23 -5.50
C SER A 53 -17.21 -9.78 -5.96
N LEU A 54 -17.14 -8.82 -5.04
CA LEU A 54 -17.25 -7.39 -5.32
C LEU A 54 -15.86 -6.74 -5.39
N GLU A 55 -15.61 -6.00 -6.47
CA GLU A 55 -14.45 -5.13 -6.57
C GLU A 55 -14.57 -3.97 -5.57
N THR A 56 -13.49 -3.67 -4.87
CA THR A 56 -13.43 -2.52 -3.96
C THR A 56 -12.53 -1.45 -4.56
N LEU A 57 -13.10 -0.27 -4.83
CA LEU A 57 -12.32 0.91 -5.19
C LEU A 57 -11.54 1.37 -3.95
N VAL A 58 -10.22 1.45 -4.07
CA VAL A 58 -9.32 1.96 -3.03
C VAL A 58 -8.50 3.13 -3.56
N THR A 59 -8.22 4.11 -2.71
CA THR A 59 -7.39 5.29 -3.03
C THR A 59 -6.11 5.30 -2.21
N VAL A 60 -5.11 6.06 -2.65
CA VAL A 60 -3.86 6.24 -1.90
C VAL A 60 -4.18 6.82 -0.52
N GLY A 61 -3.57 6.24 0.51
CA GLY A 61 -3.81 6.60 1.91
C GLY A 61 -4.90 5.78 2.61
N MET A 62 -5.71 5.00 1.85
CA MET A 62 -6.61 4.04 2.47
C MET A 62 -5.84 2.89 3.11
N LYS A 63 -6.29 2.50 4.30
CA LYS A 63 -5.79 1.32 4.99
C LYS A 63 -6.38 0.07 4.33
N LEU A 64 -5.55 -0.94 4.13
CA LEU A 64 -5.97 -2.25 3.60
C LEU A 64 -5.87 -3.37 4.64
N GLY A 65 -5.22 -3.08 5.77
CA GLY A 65 -4.93 -4.01 6.83
C GLY A 65 -3.81 -3.53 7.73
N VAL A 66 -3.58 -4.24 8.83
CA VAL A 66 -2.58 -3.91 9.85
C VAL A 66 -1.63 -5.09 10.03
N ALA A 67 -0.33 -4.80 10.15
CA ALA A 67 0.64 -5.84 10.49
C ALA A 67 0.38 -6.39 11.90
N THR A 68 0.24 -7.70 12.01
CA THR A 68 -0.07 -8.41 13.28
C THR A 68 1.19 -8.63 14.12
N LYS A 69 2.36 -8.72 13.47
CA LYS A 69 3.64 -8.86 14.16
C LYS A 69 4.02 -7.50 14.76
N LYS A 70 4.17 -7.44 16.09
CA LYS A 70 4.75 -6.27 16.76
C LYS A 70 6.15 -6.02 16.19
N GLN A 71 6.33 -4.88 15.51
CA GLN A 71 7.67 -4.33 15.33
C GLN A 71 8.25 -4.08 16.73
N ALA A 72 9.49 -4.50 16.97
CA ALA A 72 10.27 -3.99 18.10
C ALA A 72 10.18 -2.46 18.06
N LYS A 73 9.89 -1.81 19.19
CA LYS A 73 9.57 -0.36 19.28
C LYS A 73 10.43 0.49 18.35
N VAL A 74 9.90 0.85 17.18
CA VAL A 74 10.42 1.92 16.35
C VAL A 74 9.45 3.08 16.53
N ASN A 75 9.98 4.24 16.90
CA ASN A 75 9.21 5.45 17.10
C ASN A 75 8.59 5.87 15.75
N MET A 76 7.33 5.48 15.52
CA MET A 76 6.63 5.71 14.25
C MET A 76 5.99 7.10 14.28
N PRO A 77 6.24 7.96 13.28
CA PRO A 77 5.66 9.32 13.25
C PRO A 77 4.13 9.25 13.18
N ASN A 78 3.46 10.23 13.79
CA ASN A 78 2.00 10.36 13.76
C ASN A 78 1.53 10.72 12.35
N PHE A 79 0.54 9.99 11.82
CA PHE A 79 -0.02 10.13 10.47
C PHE A 79 -1.34 10.91 10.43
N ASP A 80 -1.85 11.41 11.56
CA ASP A 80 -3.16 12.09 11.66
C ASP A 80 -3.28 13.39 10.82
N ASN A 81 -2.19 13.88 10.21
CA ASN A 81 -2.14 15.20 9.57
C ASN A 81 -1.78 15.20 8.08
N TRP A 82 -1.81 14.04 7.39
CA TRP A 82 -1.58 14.01 5.94
C TRP A 82 -2.89 14.17 5.17
N VAL A 83 -3.26 15.43 4.91
CA VAL A 83 -4.23 15.78 3.86
C VAL A 83 -3.43 16.00 2.58
N LEU A 84 -3.79 15.30 1.50
CA LEU A 84 -3.30 15.61 0.16
C LEU A 84 -4.01 16.91 -0.27
N GLU A 85 -3.27 18.02 -0.31
CA GLU A 85 -3.75 19.22 -1.01
C GLU A 85 -3.66 18.98 -2.52
N GLU A 86 -4.74 19.32 -3.22
CA GLU A 86 -4.89 19.22 -4.69
C GLU A 86 -3.97 20.19 -5.45
#